data_AF-A0A1W0W4Y1-F1
#
_entry.id   AF-A0A1W0W4Y1-F1
#
_cell.length_a   1.000
_cell.length_b   1.000
_cell.length_c   1.000
_cell.angle_alpha   90.00
_cell.angle_beta   90.00
_cell.angle_gamma   90.00
#
_symmetry.space_group_name_H-M   'P 1'
#
loop_
_entity.id
_entity.type
_entity.pdbx_description
1 polymer ?
#
loop_
_entity_poly.entity_id
_entity_poly.type
_entity_poly.pdbx_seq_one_letter_code
_entity_poly.pdbx_strand_id
1 'polypeptide(L)'
;MDQVPSEAKLNGIRRAVLLLEGQHPSAPPVKAEAEAKESCSNVAHVQEGAKTIDRQIRVFVSVPGSSVAQNDVPDSFYKLSGEEIRNEAKMRRERLEQSRLLIPKSYKEKQALAARQKYKQAVIRVQFPDRMILQGVFLPGEATSSLYEFVTSALKQPGLEFELISPAIPKPRVVPHFPNPGERARTLQDEELVPSALLKFIPQETDSVVFTGLLDELLMASEPLPPASQ
;
A
#
# COMPACT_ATOMS: atom_id res chain seq x y z
N MET A 1 -10.17 -29.59 43.12
CA MET A 1 -11.01 -30.76 42.78
C MET A 1 -11.43 -30.61 41.33
N ASP A 2 -10.68 -31.19 40.40
CA ASP A 2 -11.04 -31.18 38.98
C ASP A 2 -12.14 -32.21 38.74
N GLN A 3 -13.36 -31.73 38.48
CA GLN A 3 -14.45 -32.61 38.07
C GLN A 3 -14.22 -33.03 36.62
N VAL A 4 -13.73 -34.26 36.44
CA VAL A 4 -13.63 -34.92 35.14
C VAL A 4 -15.05 -34.97 34.52
N PRO A 5 -15.26 -34.45 33.31
CA PRO A 5 -16.57 -34.49 32.66
C PRO A 5 -17.05 -35.93 32.51
N SER A 6 -18.32 -36.20 32.87
CA SER A 6 -18.85 -37.56 32.79
C SER A 6 -18.79 -38.10 31.36
N GLU A 7 -18.56 -39.41 31.23
CA GLU A 7 -18.38 -40.12 29.96
C GLU A 7 -19.56 -39.90 29.00
N ALA A 8 -20.78 -39.76 29.52
CA ALA A 8 -21.97 -39.42 28.74
C ALA A 8 -21.86 -38.05 28.04
N LYS A 9 -21.22 -37.08 28.69
CA LYS A 9 -20.99 -35.74 28.14
C LYS A 9 -19.96 -35.77 27.00
N LEU A 10 -18.89 -36.55 27.18
CA LEU A 10 -17.86 -36.82 26.17
C LEU A 10 -18.43 -37.57 24.95
N ASN A 11 -19.30 -38.56 25.18
CA ASN A 11 -19.95 -39.31 24.11
C ASN A 11 -20.95 -38.45 23.33
N GLY A 12 -21.66 -37.55 24.00
CA GLY A 12 -22.51 -36.56 23.34
C GLY A 12 -21.74 -35.64 22.39
N ILE A 13 -20.56 -35.16 22.83
CA ILE A 13 -19.67 -34.32 22.01
C ILE A 13 -19.16 -35.10 20.80
N ARG A 14 -18.69 -36.34 20.99
CA ARG A 14 -18.22 -37.21 19.89
C ARG A 14 -19.30 -37.45 18.83
N ARG A 15 -20.55 -37.67 19.27
CA ARG A 15 -21.68 -37.87 18.36
C ARG A 15 -22.04 -36.60 17.59
N ALA A 16 -21.95 -35.44 18.23
CA ALA A 16 -22.19 -34.15 17.58
C ALA A 16 -21.13 -33.83 16.51
N VAL A 17 -19.85 -34.14 16.78
CA VAL A 17 -18.75 -33.96 15.81
C VAL A 17 -18.96 -34.83 14.57
N LEU A 18 -19.28 -36.12 14.74
CA LEU A 18 -19.56 -37.04 13.63
C LEU A 18 -20.74 -36.60 12.74
N LEU A 19 -21.77 -35.98 13.34
CA LEU A 19 -22.93 -35.48 12.59
C LEU A 19 -22.59 -34.24 11.74
N LEU A 20 -21.64 -33.43 12.19
CA LEU A 20 -21.15 -32.26 11.46
C LEU A 20 -20.19 -32.64 10.32
N GLU A 21 -19.39 -33.68 10.52
CA GLU A 21 -18.45 -34.20 9.51
C GLU A 21 -19.15 -34.90 8.33
N GLY A 22 -20.37 -35.40 8.53
CA GLY A 22 -21.17 -36.08 7.49
C GLY A 22 -21.90 -35.17 6.48
N GLN A 23 -21.85 -33.84 6.64
CA GLN A 23 -22.61 -32.89 5.78
C GLN A 23 -21.79 -32.14 4.73
N HIS A 24 -20.55 -32.56 4.45
CA HIS A 24 -19.80 -32.02 3.31
C HIS A 24 -20.05 -32.84 2.02
N PRO A 25 -20.72 -32.30 0.98
CA PRO A 25 -20.70 -32.91 -0.33
C PRO A 25 -19.27 -32.82 -0.91
N SER A 26 -18.83 -33.93 -1.47
CA SER A 26 -17.55 -34.12 -2.15
C SER A 26 -17.38 -33.18 -3.35
N ALA A 27 -16.15 -32.70 -3.55
CA ALA A 27 -15.63 -32.29 -4.85
C ALA A 27 -14.56 -33.32 -5.29
N PRO A 28 -14.44 -33.65 -6.59
CA PRO A 28 -13.76 -34.84 -7.09
C PRO A 28 -12.21 -34.78 -7.04
N PRO A 29 -11.51 -35.93 -7.19
CA PRO A 29 -10.06 -36.02 -7.03
C PRO A 29 -9.33 -35.67 -8.33
N VAL A 30 -8.30 -34.83 -8.24
CA VAL A 30 -7.29 -34.70 -9.32
C VAL A 30 -6.15 -35.66 -9.01
N LYS A 31 -5.91 -36.56 -9.97
CA LYS A 31 -4.90 -37.63 -9.94
C LYS A 31 -3.49 -37.03 -9.83
N ALA A 32 -2.71 -37.57 -8.90
CA ALA A 32 -1.26 -37.46 -8.89
C ALA A 32 -0.69 -38.61 -9.73
N GLU A 33 0.08 -38.30 -10.76
CA GLU A 33 1.05 -39.21 -11.36
C GLU A 33 2.44 -38.78 -10.89
N ALA A 34 3.20 -39.77 -10.43
CA ALA A 34 4.57 -39.65 -9.95
C ALA A 34 5.54 -39.80 -11.13
N GLU A 35 6.69 -39.13 -11.10
CA GLU A 35 8.00 -39.81 -11.01
C GLU A 35 9.21 -38.85 -10.99
N ALA A 36 10.15 -39.24 -10.11
CA ALA A 36 11.60 -39.16 -10.19
C ALA A 36 12.37 -37.84 -10.43
N LYS A 37 13.13 -37.50 -9.36
CA LYS A 37 14.54 -37.07 -9.32
C LYS A 37 15.00 -36.00 -10.33
N GLU A 38 15.30 -34.82 -9.81
CA GLU A 38 16.69 -34.33 -9.87
C GLU A 38 16.96 -33.30 -8.79
N SER A 39 18.11 -33.47 -8.14
CA SER A 39 18.77 -32.44 -7.35
C SER A 39 18.88 -31.16 -8.19
N CYS A 40 18.52 -30.02 -7.60
CA CYS A 40 19.35 -28.83 -7.71
C CYS A 40 18.87 -27.79 -6.69
N SER A 41 19.77 -27.50 -5.76
CA SER A 41 19.86 -26.24 -5.05
C SER A 41 19.59 -25.07 -5.98
N ASN A 42 18.46 -24.40 -5.81
CA ASN A 42 18.33 -23.01 -6.23
C ASN A 42 17.86 -22.21 -5.03
N VAL A 43 18.82 -22.01 -4.11
CA VAL A 43 18.88 -20.78 -3.35
C VAL A 43 19.08 -19.69 -4.41
N ALA A 44 17.97 -19.20 -4.97
CA ALA A 44 18.00 -17.96 -5.72
C ALA A 44 18.23 -16.86 -4.69
N HIS A 45 19.50 -16.69 -4.35
CA HIS A 45 20.08 -15.42 -4.00
C HIS A 45 19.70 -14.48 -5.15
N VAL A 46 18.54 -13.83 -5.03
CA VAL A 46 18.20 -12.69 -5.87
C VAL A 46 19.19 -11.62 -5.44
N GLN A 47 20.32 -11.62 -6.13
CA GLN A 47 21.10 -10.41 -6.32
C GLN A 47 20.12 -9.44 -6.95
N GLU A 48 19.62 -8.54 -6.12
CA GLU A 48 18.70 -7.47 -6.50
C GLU A 48 19.52 -6.44 -7.27
N GLY A 49 19.94 -6.82 -8.48
CA GLY A 49 20.47 -5.90 -9.46
C GLY A 49 19.39 -4.87 -9.73
N ALA A 50 19.74 -3.60 -9.57
CA ALA A 50 18.89 -2.46 -9.81
C ALA A 50 18.14 -2.65 -11.14
N LYS A 51 16.86 -3.03 -11.06
CA LYS A 51 15.98 -3.04 -12.22
C LYS A 51 15.82 -1.58 -12.59
N THR A 52 16.55 -1.13 -13.60
CA THR A 52 16.44 0.23 -14.13
C THR A 52 15.07 0.37 -14.75
N ILE A 53 14.18 1.02 -14.01
CA ILE A 53 12.84 1.33 -14.48
C ILE A 53 12.84 2.75 -14.97
N ASP A 54 12.23 2.94 -16.13
CA ASP A 54 11.89 4.26 -16.61
C ASP A 54 10.94 4.92 -15.60
N ARG A 55 11.44 5.96 -14.93
CA ARG A 55 10.75 6.66 -13.86
C ARG A 55 9.56 7.48 -14.37
N GLN A 56 9.37 7.59 -15.69
CA GLN A 56 8.28 8.34 -16.33
C GLN A 56 8.05 9.69 -15.65
N ILE A 57 9.12 10.47 -15.58
CA ILE A 57 9.19 11.72 -14.83
C ILE A 57 8.19 12.71 -15.43
N ARG A 58 7.33 13.27 -14.59
CA ARG A 58 6.41 14.35 -14.96
C ARG A 58 6.46 15.45 -13.92
N VAL A 59 6.43 16.70 -14.35
CA VAL A 59 6.34 17.85 -13.46
C VAL A 59 5.00 18.53 -13.66
N PHE A 60 4.29 18.78 -12.57
CA PHE A 60 3.04 19.50 -12.59
C PHE A 60 3.15 20.82 -11.84
N VAL A 61 2.48 21.86 -12.35
CA VAL A 61 2.31 23.12 -11.63
C VAL A 61 1.00 23.06 -10.84
N SER A 62 1.09 23.23 -9.53
CA SER A 62 -0.09 23.35 -8.66
C SER A 62 -0.62 24.78 -8.73
N VAL A 63 -1.68 25.00 -9.53
CA VAL A 63 -2.34 26.29 -9.66
C VAL A 63 -3.35 26.46 -8.51
N PRO A 64 -3.16 27.44 -7.60
CA PRO A 64 -4.17 27.75 -6.60
C PRO A 64 -5.39 28.31 -7.32
N GLY A 65 -6.53 27.64 -7.19
CA GLY A 65 -7.76 28.01 -7.89
C GLY A 65 -8.25 26.99 -8.92
N SER A 66 -7.55 25.87 -9.13
CA SER A 66 -8.19 24.63 -9.59
C SER A 66 -9.07 24.08 -8.46
N SER A 67 -10.05 24.86 -8.05
CA SER A 67 -11.03 24.51 -7.04
C SER A 67 -11.72 23.24 -7.49
N VAL A 68 -11.74 22.24 -6.61
CA VAL A 68 -12.78 21.20 -6.60
C VAL A 68 -14.08 21.94 -6.89
N ALA A 69 -14.71 21.65 -8.03
CA ALA A 69 -16.04 22.20 -8.30
C ALA A 69 -16.84 21.95 -7.02
N GLN A 70 -17.33 23.01 -6.38
CA GLN A 70 -18.26 22.80 -5.27
C GLN A 70 -19.44 22.08 -5.89
N ASN A 71 -19.46 20.76 -5.71
CA ASN A 71 -20.50 19.91 -6.22
C ASN A 71 -21.73 20.26 -5.39
N ASP A 72 -22.52 21.21 -5.88
CA ASP A 72 -23.82 21.57 -5.32
C ASP A 72 -24.79 20.43 -5.65
N VAL A 73 -24.70 19.37 -4.85
CA VAL A 73 -25.56 18.19 -4.99
C VAL A 73 -26.89 18.45 -4.29
N PRO A 74 -28.03 18.09 -4.92
CA PRO A 74 -29.34 18.26 -4.32
C PRO A 74 -29.49 17.49 -3.00
N ASP A 75 -30.37 17.98 -2.11
CA ASP A 75 -30.69 17.34 -0.82
C ASP A 75 -31.12 15.88 -0.92
N SER A 76 -31.68 15.45 -2.06
CA SER A 76 -32.06 14.06 -2.29
C SER A 76 -30.86 13.10 -2.28
N PHE A 77 -29.66 13.57 -2.61
CA PHE A 77 -28.43 12.78 -2.53
C PHE A 77 -28.13 12.30 -1.09
N TYR A 78 -28.49 13.11 -0.09
CA TYR A 78 -28.29 12.77 1.32
C TYR A 78 -29.41 11.90 1.90
N LYS A 79 -30.44 11.57 1.11
CA LYS A 79 -31.53 10.68 1.51
C LYS A 79 -31.24 9.27 1.02
N LEU A 80 -31.09 8.34 1.96
CA LEU A 80 -30.88 6.93 1.64
C LEU A 80 -32.06 6.35 0.86
N SER A 81 -31.75 5.70 -0.25
CA SER A 81 -32.70 4.89 -1.02
C SER A 81 -33.06 3.60 -0.27
N GLY A 82 -34.21 3.02 -0.60
CA GLY A 82 -34.60 1.71 -0.03
C GLY A 82 -33.64 0.56 -0.40
N GLU A 83 -32.85 0.71 -1.46
CA GLU A 83 -31.79 -0.25 -1.83
C GLU A 83 -30.56 -0.11 -0.94
N GLU A 84 -30.09 1.11 -0.69
CA GLU A 84 -28.96 1.36 0.22
C GLU A 84 -29.27 0.89 1.65
N ILE A 85 -30.48 1.11 2.14
CA ILE A 85 -30.92 0.62 3.46
C ILE A 85 -30.86 -0.91 3.52
N ARG A 86 -31.34 -1.60 2.48
CA ARG A 86 -31.29 -3.08 2.41
C ARG A 86 -29.84 -3.58 2.34
N ASN A 87 -29.00 -2.91 1.57
CA ASN A 87 -27.58 -3.25 1.45
C ASN A 87 -26.82 -3.02 2.77
N GLU A 88 -27.11 -1.93 3.49
CA GLU A 88 -26.54 -1.67 4.81
C GLU A 88 -26.96 -2.74 5.82
N ALA A 89 -28.25 -3.10 5.85
CA ALA A 89 -28.75 -4.16 6.73
C ALA A 89 -28.05 -5.51 6.43
N LYS A 90 -27.85 -5.83 5.15
CA LYS A 90 -27.11 -7.02 4.71
C LYS A 90 -25.64 -6.96 5.15
N MET A 91 -24.92 -5.87 4.87
CA MET A 91 -23.52 -5.71 5.28
C MET A 91 -23.35 -5.76 6.80
N ARG A 92 -24.30 -5.21 7.57
CA ARG A 92 -24.30 -5.26 9.02
C ARG A 92 -24.45 -6.70 9.54
N ARG A 93 -25.35 -7.47 8.93
CA ARG A 93 -25.54 -8.89 9.25
C ARG A 93 -24.29 -9.71 8.93
N GLU A 94 -23.70 -9.52 7.75
CA GLU A 94 -22.46 -10.19 7.33
C GLU A 94 -21.29 -9.83 8.26
N ARG A 95 -21.14 -8.57 8.66
CA ARG A 95 -20.10 -8.16 9.63
C ARG A 95 -20.29 -8.84 10.99
N LEU A 96 -21.53 -8.98 11.47
CA LEU A 96 -21.81 -9.69 12.72
C LEU A 96 -21.49 -11.18 12.61
N GLU A 97 -21.87 -11.81 11.50
CA GLU A 97 -21.56 -13.21 11.21
C GLU A 97 -20.04 -13.42 11.13
N GLN A 98 -19.30 -12.56 10.41
CA GLN A 98 -17.84 -12.61 10.33
C GLN A 98 -17.16 -12.38 11.69
N SER A 99 -17.70 -11.50 12.54
CA SER A 99 -17.14 -11.26 13.87
C SER A 99 -17.27 -12.46 14.82
N ARG A 100 -18.22 -13.36 14.55
CA ARG A 100 -18.43 -14.60 15.31
C ARG A 100 -17.52 -15.74 14.83
N LEU A 101 -16.89 -15.60 13.66
CA LEU A 101 -15.97 -16.60 13.12
C LEU A 101 -14.56 -16.41 13.70
N LEU A 102 -13.93 -17.51 14.13
CA LEU A 102 -12.52 -17.52 14.47
C LEU A 102 -11.71 -17.46 13.16
N ILE A 103 -11.07 -16.31 12.89
CA ILE A 103 -10.21 -16.15 11.71
C ILE A 103 -8.79 -16.64 12.06
N PRO A 104 -8.27 -17.68 11.38
CA PRO A 104 -6.90 -18.15 11.59
C PRO A 104 -5.88 -17.07 11.27
N LYS A 105 -4.77 -17.03 12.02
CA LYS A 105 -3.66 -16.09 11.76
C LYS A 105 -3.11 -16.25 10.34
N SER A 106 -3.00 -17.48 9.85
CA SER A 106 -2.54 -17.80 8.50
C SER A 106 -3.42 -17.20 7.40
N TYR A 107 -4.75 -17.11 7.63
CA TYR A 107 -5.66 -16.48 6.67
C TYR A 107 -5.41 -14.96 6.57
N LYS A 108 -5.23 -14.28 7.71
CA LYS A 108 -4.92 -12.85 7.75
C LYS A 108 -3.57 -12.54 7.10
N GLU A 109 -2.55 -13.35 7.39
CA GLU A 109 -1.23 -13.20 6.80
C GLU A 109 -1.25 -13.41 5.29
N LYS A 110 -1.96 -14.44 4.81
CA LYS A 110 -2.16 -14.67 3.37
C LYS A 110 -2.88 -13.50 2.69
N GLN A 111 -3.90 -12.93 3.34
CA GLN A 111 -4.62 -11.77 2.83
C GLN A 111 -3.72 -10.53 2.77
N ALA A 112 -2.90 -10.30 3.79
CA ALA A 112 -1.93 -9.20 3.81
C ALA A 112 -0.85 -9.37 2.72
N LEU A 113 -0.35 -10.58 2.51
CA LEU A 113 0.59 -10.90 1.43
C LEU A 113 -0.02 -10.64 0.06
N ALA A 114 -1.27 -11.10 -0.15
CA ALA A 114 -2.00 -10.87 -1.40
C ALA A 114 -2.28 -9.38 -1.65
N ALA A 115 -2.61 -8.62 -0.61
CA ALA A 115 -2.80 -7.17 -0.70
C ALA A 115 -1.51 -6.45 -1.08
N ARG A 116 -0.37 -6.87 -0.53
CA ARG A 116 0.97 -6.36 -0.85
C ARG A 116 1.35 -6.64 -2.31
N GLN A 117 1.05 -7.83 -2.83
CA GLN A 117 1.36 -8.23 -4.21
C GLN A 117 0.40 -7.66 -5.26
N LYS A 118 -0.67 -6.96 -4.85
CA LYS A 118 -1.71 -6.46 -5.76
C LYS A 118 -1.15 -5.43 -6.76
N TYR A 119 -0.20 -4.61 -6.32
CA TYR A 119 0.32 -3.50 -7.11
C TYR A 119 1.72 -3.83 -7.60
N LYS A 120 1.95 -3.68 -8.91
CA LYS A 120 3.26 -3.92 -9.54
C LYS A 120 4.12 -2.65 -9.60
N GLN A 121 3.47 -1.49 -9.48
CA GLN A 121 4.07 -0.17 -9.59
C GLN A 121 3.43 0.74 -8.55
N ALA A 122 4.17 1.77 -8.15
CA ALA A 122 3.76 2.82 -7.25
C ALA A 122 4.03 4.19 -7.90
N VAL A 123 3.09 5.11 -7.76
CA VAL A 123 3.24 6.50 -8.25
C VAL A 123 3.51 7.40 -7.07
N ILE A 124 4.69 8.02 -7.04
CA ILE A 124 5.07 8.95 -5.98
C ILE A 124 5.03 10.37 -6.53
N ARG A 125 4.36 11.26 -5.82
CA ARG A 125 4.29 12.69 -6.10
C ARG A 125 4.95 13.46 -4.98
N VAL A 126 5.90 14.33 -5.29
CA VAL A 126 6.62 15.17 -4.32
C VAL A 126 6.24 16.62 -4.57
N GLN A 127 5.59 17.23 -3.59
CA GLN A 127 5.19 18.63 -3.62
C GLN A 127 6.31 19.50 -3.04
N PHE A 128 6.76 20.46 -3.85
CA PHE A 128 7.78 21.43 -3.50
C PHE A 128 7.18 22.74 -2.96
N PRO A 129 7.98 23.55 -2.23
CA PRO A 129 7.56 24.86 -1.72
C PRO A 129 7.19 25.87 -2.83
N ASP A 130 7.77 25.72 -4.02
CA ASP A 130 7.53 26.53 -5.23
C ASP A 130 6.22 26.20 -5.96
N ARG A 131 5.39 25.33 -5.37
CA ARG A 131 4.12 24.82 -5.93
C ARG A 131 4.30 23.86 -7.10
N MET A 132 5.51 23.36 -7.33
CA MET A 132 5.76 22.29 -8.29
C MET A 132 5.45 20.93 -7.65
N ILE A 133 5.02 19.98 -8.47
CA ILE A 133 4.81 18.59 -8.08
C ILE A 133 5.61 17.72 -9.04
N LEU A 134 6.65 17.05 -8.52
CA LEU A 134 7.40 16.06 -9.27
C LEU A 134 6.74 14.69 -9.10
N GLN A 135 6.38 14.05 -10.20
CA GLN A 135 5.84 12.70 -10.23
C GLN A 135 6.89 11.73 -10.79
N GLY A 136 7.03 10.58 -10.14
CA GLY A 136 7.81 9.45 -10.62
C GLY A 136 7.10 8.11 -10.37
N VAL A 137 7.39 7.13 -11.22
CA VAL A 137 6.93 5.74 -11.10
C VAL A 137 8.05 4.89 -10.49
N PHE A 138 7.70 4.07 -9.51
CA PHE A 138 8.62 3.23 -8.74
C PHE A 138 8.06 1.80 -8.61
N LEU A 139 8.91 0.83 -8.29
CA LEU A 139 8.46 -0.48 -7.82
C LEU A 139 8.14 -0.46 -6.33
N PRO A 140 7.17 -1.29 -5.89
CA PRO A 140 6.90 -1.49 -4.46
C PRO A 140 8.13 -1.92 -3.65
N GLY A 141 9.03 -2.70 -4.25
CA GLY A 141 10.23 -3.22 -3.60
C GLY A 141 11.44 -2.28 -3.63
N GLU A 142 11.33 -1.10 -4.24
CA GLU A 142 12.44 -0.14 -4.25
C GLU A 142 12.74 0.38 -2.85
N ALA A 143 14.03 0.61 -2.59
CA ALA A 143 14.48 1.21 -1.34
C ALA A 143 14.06 2.68 -1.27
N THR A 144 13.80 3.14 -0.06
CA THR A 144 13.47 4.55 0.18
C THR A 144 14.62 5.48 -0.22
N SER A 145 15.88 5.02 -0.18
CA SER A 145 17.04 5.80 -0.65
C SER A 145 16.94 6.18 -2.14
N SER A 146 16.39 5.29 -2.98
CA SER A 146 16.22 5.55 -4.42
C SER A 146 15.19 6.64 -4.71
N LEU A 147 14.28 6.91 -3.76
CA LEU A 147 13.37 8.06 -3.81
C LEU A 147 14.11 9.36 -3.50
N TYR A 148 15.00 9.36 -2.51
CA TYR A 148 15.85 10.51 -2.21
C TYR A 148 16.79 10.84 -3.35
N GLU A 149 17.49 9.84 -3.91
CA GLU A 149 18.33 10.00 -5.11
C GLU A 149 17.55 10.59 -6.29
N PHE A 150 16.32 10.12 -6.50
CA PHE A 150 15.43 10.65 -7.52
C PHE A 150 15.13 12.14 -7.31
N VAL A 151 14.76 12.54 -6.09
CA VAL A 151 14.48 13.94 -5.78
C VAL A 151 15.75 14.78 -5.92
N THR A 152 16.88 14.32 -5.40
CA THR A 152 18.18 15.01 -5.51
C THR A 152 18.59 15.22 -6.96
N SER A 153 18.38 14.22 -7.84
CA SER A 153 18.70 14.35 -9.27
C SER A 153 17.80 15.35 -10.02
N ALA A 154 16.62 15.67 -9.48
CA ALA A 154 15.71 16.65 -10.05
C ALA A 154 15.93 18.09 -9.54
N LEU A 155 16.74 18.28 -8.50
CA LEU A 155 17.07 19.58 -7.92
C LEU A 155 18.21 20.26 -8.69
N LYS A 156 18.16 21.60 -8.77
CA LYS A 156 19.29 22.40 -9.29
C LYS A 156 20.53 22.32 -8.41
N GLN A 157 20.35 22.17 -7.10
CA GLN A 157 21.41 22.09 -6.10
C GLN A 157 21.39 20.72 -5.44
N PRO A 158 22.22 19.76 -5.89
CA PRO A 158 22.22 18.40 -5.36
C PRO A 158 22.80 18.30 -3.94
N GLY A 159 23.45 19.35 -3.44
CA GLY A 159 24.00 19.41 -2.08
C GLY A 159 23.02 19.88 -0.99
N LEU A 160 21.75 20.15 -1.35
CA LEU A 160 20.73 20.57 -0.39
C LEU A 160 20.22 19.35 0.40
N GLU A 161 20.27 19.43 1.73
CA GLU A 161 19.63 18.44 2.60
C GLU A 161 18.12 18.70 2.68
N PHE A 162 17.33 17.63 2.68
CA PHE A 162 15.88 17.74 2.74
C PHE A 162 15.22 16.52 3.38
N GLU A 163 14.00 16.75 3.88
CA GLU A 163 13.13 15.71 4.41
C GLU A 163 11.88 15.57 3.54
N LEU A 164 11.42 14.32 3.37
CA LEU A 164 10.17 14.01 2.70
C LEU A 164 9.14 13.61 3.75
N ILE A 165 8.05 14.37 3.85
CA ILE A 165 6.98 14.12 4.82
C ILE A 165 5.77 13.54 4.09
N SER A 166 5.36 12.35 4.51
CA SER A 166 4.06 11.78 4.15
C SER A 166 2.98 12.42 5.05
N PRO A 167 1.97 13.11 4.49
CA PRO A 167 0.89 13.75 5.24
C PRO A 167 -0.16 12.74 5.74
N ALA A 168 0.21 11.47 5.93
CA ALA A 168 -0.68 10.40 6.34
C ALA A 168 -1.42 10.72 7.66
N ILE A 169 -2.69 10.33 7.73
CA ILE A 169 -3.55 10.46 8.92
C ILE A 169 -3.37 9.15 9.72
N PRO A 170 -3.09 9.18 11.04
CA PRO A 170 -3.38 10.26 11.99
C PRO A 170 -2.22 11.22 12.31
N LYS A 171 -0.99 10.93 11.89
CA LYS A 171 0.17 11.81 12.14
C LYS A 171 1.08 11.84 10.92
N PRO A 172 1.55 13.02 10.49
CA PRO A 172 2.59 13.13 9.46
C PRO A 172 3.81 12.29 9.86
N ARG A 173 4.39 11.59 8.89
CA ARG A 173 5.57 10.74 9.09
C ARG A 173 6.68 11.20 8.16
N VAL A 174 7.89 11.30 8.70
CA VAL A 174 9.09 11.52 7.89
C VAL A 174 9.47 10.20 7.27
N VAL A 175 9.65 10.20 5.95
CA VAL A 175 10.12 9.05 5.20
C VAL A 175 11.61 8.85 5.54
N PRO A 176 12.08 7.63 5.89
CA PRO A 176 13.46 7.43 6.30
C PRO A 176 14.45 7.56 5.13
N HIS A 177 15.47 8.40 5.28
CA HIS A 177 16.48 8.69 4.23
C HIS A 177 17.49 7.55 4.05
N PHE A 178 18.11 7.11 5.14
CA PHE A 178 19.06 6.00 5.16
C PHE A 178 18.72 5.03 6.29
N PRO A 179 19.01 3.73 6.13
CA PRO A 179 18.94 2.81 7.26
C PRO A 179 19.97 3.22 8.32
N ASN A 180 19.59 3.16 9.59
CA ASN A 180 20.55 3.28 10.68
C ASN A 180 21.61 2.16 10.55
N PRO A 181 22.86 2.37 11.01
CA PRO A 181 23.89 1.35 10.97
C PRO A 181 23.41 0.05 11.64
N GLY A 182 23.21 -1.01 10.85
CA GLY A 182 22.69 -2.31 11.31
C GLY A 182 21.21 -2.59 11.01
N GLU A 183 20.46 -1.62 10.49
CA GLU A 183 19.07 -1.82 10.05
C GLU A 183 19.01 -2.15 8.54
N ARG A 184 17.98 -2.91 8.14
CA ARG A 184 17.69 -3.19 6.72
C ARG A 184 17.12 -1.93 6.06
N ALA A 185 17.50 -1.68 4.80
CA ALA A 185 16.86 -0.66 3.97
C ALA A 185 15.34 -0.87 3.92
N ARG A 186 14.58 0.18 4.25
CA ARG A 186 13.12 0.20 4.16
C ARG A 186 12.71 0.28 2.68
N THR A 187 11.67 -0.45 2.32
CA THR A 187 11.09 -0.39 0.96
C THR A 187 9.90 0.54 0.92
N LEU A 188 9.53 1.03 -0.27
CA LEU A 188 8.34 1.85 -0.46
C LEU A 188 7.06 1.15 0.02
N GLN A 189 7.00 -0.18 -0.10
CA GLN A 189 5.89 -0.98 0.41
C GLN A 189 5.86 -1.08 1.94
N ASP A 190 7.03 -1.12 2.59
CA ASP A 190 7.12 -1.15 4.06
C ASP A 190 6.68 0.18 4.67
N GLU A 191 6.92 1.29 3.96
CA GLU A 191 6.52 2.65 4.35
C GLU A 191 5.10 3.02 3.90
N GLU A 192 4.31 2.05 3.42
CA GLU A 192 2.91 2.23 2.98
C GLU A 192 2.73 3.30 1.87
N LEU A 193 3.76 3.50 1.03
CA LEU A 193 3.73 4.47 -0.08
C LEU A 193 3.11 3.90 -1.37
N VAL A 194 2.72 2.62 -1.35
CA VAL A 194 2.13 1.87 -2.47
C VAL A 194 0.62 1.78 -2.28
N PRO A 195 -0.21 2.03 -3.32
CA PRO A 195 0.13 2.23 -4.73
C PRO A 195 0.44 3.66 -5.15
N SER A 196 0.09 4.65 -4.33
CA SER A 196 0.31 6.05 -4.63
C SER A 196 0.51 6.83 -3.36
N ALA A 197 1.46 7.76 -3.36
CA ALA A 197 1.71 8.65 -2.24
C ALA A 197 1.99 10.08 -2.71
N LEU A 198 1.50 11.05 -1.93
CA LEU A 198 1.85 12.46 -2.06
C LEU A 198 2.74 12.84 -0.88
N LEU A 199 3.96 13.26 -1.15
CA LEU A 199 4.96 13.66 -0.16
C LEU A 199 5.17 15.17 -0.23
N LYS A 200 5.48 15.77 0.91
CA LYS A 200 5.88 17.17 1.01
C LYS A 200 7.39 17.27 1.18
N PHE A 201 8.02 18.08 0.35
CA PHE A 201 9.44 18.37 0.42
C PHE A 201 9.68 19.51 1.42
N ILE A 202 10.53 19.25 2.42
CA ILE A 202 10.96 20.23 3.42
C ILE A 202 12.48 20.43 3.25
N PRO A 203 12.94 21.56 2.70
CA PRO A 203 14.36 21.85 2.60
C PRO A 203 14.95 22.15 3.98
N GLN A 204 16.15 21.66 4.24
CA GLN A 204 16.99 22.11 5.34
C GLN A 204 18.01 23.11 4.79
N GLU A 205 17.63 24.39 4.81
CA GLU A 205 18.46 25.47 4.28
C GLU A 205 19.58 25.84 5.26
N THR A 206 20.79 25.97 4.74
CA THR A 206 21.96 26.49 5.47
C THR A 206 22.39 27.81 4.80
N ASP A 207 23.13 28.68 5.50
CA ASP A 207 23.56 30.00 4.97
C ASP A 207 24.22 29.94 3.57
N SER A 208 24.87 28.81 3.24
CA SER A 208 25.54 28.59 1.95
C SER A 208 24.71 27.81 0.93
N VAL A 209 23.67 27.08 1.36
CA VAL A 209 22.91 26.13 0.53
C VAL A 209 21.43 26.38 0.73
N VAL A 210 20.81 26.99 -0.28
CA VAL A 210 19.39 27.37 -0.29
C VAL A 210 18.63 26.60 -1.36
N PHE A 211 17.32 26.44 -1.17
CA PHE A 211 16.45 25.86 -2.18
C PHE A 211 16.34 26.79 -3.39
N THR A 212 16.73 26.29 -4.57
CA THR A 212 16.73 27.04 -5.85
C THR A 212 15.75 26.50 -6.88
N GLY A 213 14.91 25.53 -6.49
CA GLY A 213 13.93 24.90 -7.38
C GLY A 213 14.44 23.65 -8.11
N LEU A 214 13.56 23.15 -8.99
CA LEU A 214 13.82 22.03 -9.90
C LEU A 214 14.68 22.45 -11.10
N LEU A 215 15.31 21.48 -11.76
CA LEU A 215 16.09 21.67 -12.99
C LEU A 215 15.28 22.35 -14.10
N ASP A 216 15.93 23.23 -14.87
CA ASP A 216 15.28 24.00 -15.93
C ASP A 216 14.67 23.11 -17.02
N GLU A 217 15.33 21.99 -17.36
CA GLU A 217 14.81 21.01 -18.32
C GLU A 217 13.45 20.44 -17.89
N LEU A 218 13.31 20.16 -16.59
CA LEU A 218 12.07 19.62 -16.01
C LEU A 218 10.97 20.68 -15.93
N LEU A 219 11.33 21.94 -15.68
CA LEU A 219 10.40 23.06 -15.66
C LEU A 219 9.83 23.36 -17.05
N MET A 220 10.66 23.27 -18.09
CA MET A 220 10.21 23.45 -19.48
C MET A 220 9.21 22.37 -19.93
N ALA A 221 9.33 21.16 -19.38
CA ALA A 221 8.41 20.05 -19.62
C ALA A 221 7.21 20.03 -18.64
N SER A 222 7.00 21.08 -17.85
CA SER A 222 5.93 21.10 -16.86
C SER A 222 4.55 21.22 -17.50
N GLU A 223 3.61 20.41 -17.00
CA GLU A 223 2.21 20.39 -17.43
C GLU A 223 1.32 20.97 -16.32
N PRO A 224 0.19 21.64 -16.63
CA PRO A 224 -0.78 21.98 -15.61
C PRO A 224 -1.36 20.70 -15.00
N LEU A 225 -1.58 20.67 -13.68
CA LEU A 225 -2.23 19.53 -13.05
C LEU A 225 -3.63 19.35 -13.67
N PRO A 226 -3.96 18.16 -14.23
CA PRO A 226 -5.25 17.95 -14.84
C PRO A 226 -6.37 18.06 -13.78
N PRO A 227 -7.54 18.61 -14.14
CA PRO A 227 -8.68 18.62 -13.24
C PRO A 227 -9.05 17.18 -12.87
N ALA A 228 -9.50 16.97 -11.63
CA ALA A 228 -9.99 15.68 -11.19
C ALA A 228 -11.11 15.22 -12.15
N SER A 229 -10.90 14.09 -12.83
CA SER A 229 -11.94 13.50 -13.67
C SER A 229 -13.09 13.08 -12.76
N GLN A 230 -14.29 13.60 -13.03
CA GLN A 230 -15.53 13.27 -12.31
C GLN A 230 -15.96 11.83 -12.58
#